data_AF-A0A9D2QWM9-F1
#
_entry.id   AF-A0A9D2QWM9-F1
#
_cell.length_a   1.000
_cell.length_b   1.000
_cell.length_c   1.000
_cell.angle_alpha   90.00
_cell.angle_beta   90.00
_cell.angle_gamma   90.00
#
_symmetry.space_group_name_H-M   'P 1'
#
loop_
_entity.id
_entity.type
_entity.pdbx_description
1 polymer ?
#
loop_
_entity_poly.entity_id
_entity_poly.type
_entity_poly.pdbx_seq_one_letter_code
_entity_poly.pdbx_strand_id
1 'polypeptide(L)'
;MLSRLIRHEWKETWRIPVVSFLIILILTLVCFFLFRQMEPPADPDAINVGAFVTMMLYCMAVSIISTVLVIYIAVRFYRNLYTDEGYLMHTLPVTPGQLLFSKLLVGALWMFVMSLLAFWAICCILLFGLPAMVNVDMTLLGPAVRELFPTLFGMEPIPFLLFYVLLSLVSSFSSVLTAYAAISLGQLFAKHKVMASILCYIGFTMLVQIVTSILMIPSLTRMILSEAMLEATDTIPAAFGAYMREVFLISMVGSLICAVVSYLLSGYIMKKQLNLD
;
A
#
# COMPACT_ATOMS: atom_id res chain seq x y z
N MET A 1 29.94 9.58 -1.77
CA MET A 1 29.03 10.70 -1.42
C MET A 1 27.59 10.23 -1.18
N LEU A 2 27.01 9.39 -2.05
CA LEU A 2 25.64 8.86 -1.91
C LEU A 2 25.31 8.25 -0.52
N SER A 3 26.21 7.43 0.05
CA SER A 3 26.01 6.83 1.38
C SER A 3 25.88 7.87 2.50
N ARG A 4 26.58 9.02 2.41
CA ARG A 4 26.45 10.11 3.37
C ARG A 4 25.10 10.81 3.25
N LEU A 5 24.60 11.00 2.02
CA LEU A 5 23.26 11.52 1.76
C LEU A 5 22.19 10.60 2.38
N ILE A 6 22.25 9.30 2.11
CA ILE A 6 21.28 8.33 2.64
C ILE A 6 21.27 8.35 4.18
N ARG A 7 22.44 8.39 4.81
CA ARG A 7 22.55 8.47 6.28
C ARG A 7 21.92 9.75 6.84
N HIS A 8 22.12 10.88 6.14
CA HIS A 8 21.53 12.16 6.53
C HIS A 8 20.01 12.13 6.41
N GLU A 9 19.49 11.71 5.25
CA GLU A 9 18.05 11.57 5.01
C GLU A 9 17.39 10.66 6.04
N TRP A 10 18.03 9.53 6.38
CA TRP A 10 17.51 8.61 7.40
C TRP A 10 17.39 9.29 8.78
N LYS A 11 18.44 9.99 9.21
CA LYS A 11 18.51 10.67 10.52
C LYS A 11 17.47 11.78 10.67
N GLU A 12 17.05 12.38 9.57
CA GLU A 12 16.00 13.39 9.59
C GLU A 12 14.60 12.82 9.41
N THR A 13 14.46 11.68 8.73
CA THR A 13 13.13 11.14 8.37
C THR A 13 12.54 10.27 9.46
N TRP A 14 13.35 9.59 10.28
CA TRP A 14 12.90 8.47 11.12
C TRP A 14 11.74 8.76 12.09
N ARG A 15 11.58 10.01 12.58
CA ARG A 15 10.64 10.32 13.67
C ARG A 15 9.19 10.02 13.30
N ILE A 16 8.72 10.54 12.16
CA ILE A 16 7.31 10.42 11.77
C ILE A 16 6.92 8.99 11.39
N PRO A 17 7.68 8.27 10.53
CA PRO A 17 7.42 6.85 10.26
C PRO A 17 7.38 6.00 11.53
N VAL A 18 8.34 6.19 12.45
CA VAL A 18 8.39 5.42 13.71
C VAL A 18 7.20 5.72 14.61
N VAL A 19 6.78 6.98 14.72
CA VAL A 19 5.56 7.34 15.46
C VAL A 19 4.34 6.66 14.84
N SER A 20 4.20 6.69 13.51
CA SER A 20 3.09 6.03 12.83
C SER A 20 3.10 4.51 13.03
N PHE A 21 4.28 3.87 13.04
CA PHE A 21 4.40 2.44 13.37
C PHE A 21 3.93 2.14 14.79
N LEU A 22 4.36 2.96 15.75
CA LEU A 22 4.00 2.82 17.15
C LEU A 22 2.49 2.98 17.35
N ILE A 23 1.85 3.92 16.64
CA ILE A 23 0.39 4.09 16.68
C ILE A 23 -0.32 2.83 16.18
N ILE A 24 0.13 2.22 15.07
CA ILE A 24 -0.46 0.97 14.56
C ILE A 24 -0.30 -0.17 15.57
N LEU A 25 0.88 -0.29 16.20
CA LEU A 25 1.11 -1.31 17.22
C LEU A 25 0.19 -1.14 18.44
N ILE A 26 0.06 0.09 18.96
CA ILE A 26 -0.86 0.39 20.07
C ILE A 26 -2.30 0.10 19.67
N LEU A 27 -2.73 0.55 18.48
CA LEU A 27 -4.08 0.33 17.99
C LEU A 27 -4.39 -1.16 17.87
N THR A 28 -3.45 -1.95 17.38
CA THR A 28 -3.57 -3.42 17.27
C THR A 28 -3.73 -4.05 18.65
N LEU A 29 -2.93 -3.62 19.63
CA LEU A 29 -3.00 -4.09 21.00
C LEU A 29 -4.34 -3.71 21.67
N VAL A 30 -4.83 -2.49 21.46
CA VAL A 30 -6.14 -2.05 21.95
C VAL A 30 -7.26 -2.92 21.35
N CYS A 31 -7.27 -3.10 20.03
CA CYS A 31 -8.26 -3.95 19.36
C CYS A 31 -8.18 -5.41 19.83
N PHE A 32 -6.99 -5.94 20.08
CA PHE A 32 -6.82 -7.27 20.66
C PHE A 32 -7.57 -7.40 22.01
N PHE A 33 -7.42 -6.42 22.90
CA PHE A 33 -8.16 -6.42 24.17
C PHE A 33 -9.66 -6.26 23.99
N LEU A 34 -10.10 -5.43 23.03
CA LEU A 34 -11.52 -5.25 22.73
C LEU A 34 -12.16 -6.55 22.23
N PHE A 35 -11.55 -7.24 21.26
CA PHE A 35 -12.08 -8.50 20.75
C PHE A 35 -12.12 -9.60 21.81
N ARG A 36 -11.15 -9.62 22.73
CA ARG A 36 -11.14 -10.59 23.83
C ARG A 36 -12.26 -10.37 24.85
N GLN A 37 -12.77 -9.15 24.96
CA GLN A 37 -13.90 -8.81 25.85
C GLN A 37 -15.26 -9.05 25.19
N MET A 38 -15.29 -9.21 23.86
CA MET A 38 -16.53 -9.47 23.13
C MET A 38 -16.91 -10.93 23.26
N GLU A 39 -18.17 -11.17 23.62
CA GLU A 39 -18.73 -12.51 23.62
C GLU A 39 -19.02 -12.95 22.17
N PRO A 40 -18.64 -14.17 21.78
CA PRO A 40 -19.02 -14.70 20.49
C PRO A 40 -20.55 -14.84 20.39
N PRO A 41 -21.11 -14.77 19.17
CA PRO A 41 -22.55 -14.92 18.99
C PRO A 41 -23.04 -16.29 19.49
N ALA A 42 -24.20 -16.28 20.15
CA ALA A 42 -24.81 -17.49 20.71
C ALA A 42 -25.33 -18.43 19.61
N ASP A 43 -25.90 -17.86 18.55
CA ASP A 43 -26.31 -18.60 17.36
C ASP A 43 -25.13 -18.72 16.39
N PRO A 44 -24.81 -19.93 15.89
CA PRO A 44 -23.69 -20.15 14.96
C PRO A 44 -23.79 -19.34 13.65
N ASP A 45 -25.02 -19.05 13.21
CA ASP A 45 -25.30 -18.31 11.98
C ASP A 45 -25.36 -16.78 12.21
N ALA A 46 -25.33 -16.33 13.47
CA ALA A 46 -25.35 -14.92 13.81
C ALA A 46 -23.95 -14.31 13.77
N ILE A 47 -23.86 -13.04 13.36
CA ILE A 47 -22.62 -12.27 13.32
C ILE A 47 -22.65 -11.28 14.48
N ASN A 48 -21.57 -11.23 15.27
CA ASN A 48 -21.39 -10.15 16.24
C ASN A 48 -21.10 -8.84 15.50
N VAL A 49 -22.14 -8.02 15.34
CA VAL A 49 -22.08 -6.73 14.65
C VAL A 49 -21.05 -5.79 15.29
N GLY A 50 -20.90 -5.82 16.61
CA GLY A 50 -19.91 -5.00 17.32
C GLY A 50 -18.47 -5.36 16.95
N ALA A 51 -18.16 -6.65 16.85
CA ALA A 51 -16.87 -7.13 16.39
C ALA A 51 -16.62 -6.75 14.92
N PHE A 52 -17.62 -6.94 14.05
CA PHE A 52 -17.54 -6.58 12.64
C PHE A 52 -17.24 -5.08 12.43
N VAL A 53 -18.00 -4.20 13.08
CA VAL A 53 -17.80 -2.74 12.99
C VAL A 53 -16.42 -2.34 13.53
N THR A 54 -15.98 -2.94 14.63
CA THR A 54 -14.65 -2.67 15.21
C THR A 54 -13.53 -3.05 14.23
N MET A 55 -13.66 -4.20 13.56
CA MET A 55 -12.71 -4.63 12.53
C MET A 55 -12.65 -3.66 11.36
N MET A 56 -13.81 -3.21 10.88
CA MET A 56 -13.92 -2.25 9.78
C MET A 56 -13.26 -0.91 10.14
N LEU A 57 -13.57 -0.36 11.32
CA LEU A 57 -12.98 0.90 11.81
C LEU A 57 -11.46 0.79 11.96
N TYR A 58 -10.96 -0.34 12.43
CA TYR A 58 -9.53 -0.59 12.51
C TYR A 58 -8.86 -0.56 11.13
N CYS A 59 -9.42 -1.28 10.15
CA CYS A 59 -8.88 -1.31 8.79
C CYS A 59 -8.85 0.10 8.17
N MET A 60 -9.88 0.92 8.44
CA MET A 60 -9.91 2.33 8.04
C MET A 60 -8.83 3.16 8.76
N ALA A 61 -8.59 2.94 10.05
CA ALA A 61 -7.55 3.65 10.78
C ALA A 61 -6.15 3.33 10.26
N VAL A 62 -5.85 2.05 9.99
CA VAL A 62 -4.55 1.63 9.42
C VAL A 62 -4.34 2.21 8.02
N SER A 63 -5.39 2.27 7.19
CA SER A 63 -5.29 2.87 5.85
C SER A 63 -5.03 4.38 5.92
N ILE A 64 -5.72 5.11 6.82
CA ILE A 64 -5.48 6.54 7.04
C ILE A 64 -4.04 6.80 7.48
N ILE A 65 -3.52 6.05 8.45
CA ILE A 65 -2.14 6.20 8.94
C ILE A 65 -1.14 5.94 7.80
N SER A 66 -1.40 4.94 6.96
CA SER A 66 -0.57 4.62 5.80
C SER A 66 -0.57 5.77 4.78
N THR A 67 -1.74 6.35 4.47
CA THR A 67 -1.86 7.52 3.58
C THR A 67 -1.17 8.74 4.14
N VAL A 68 -1.25 8.99 5.45
CA VAL A 68 -0.53 10.10 6.12
C VAL A 68 0.97 9.97 5.90
N LEU A 69 1.54 8.76 5.91
CA LEU A 69 2.97 8.57 5.64
C LEU A 69 3.34 8.91 4.19
N VAL A 70 2.51 8.50 3.22
CA VAL A 70 2.71 8.86 1.81
C VAL A 70 2.72 10.38 1.65
N ILE A 71 1.74 11.06 2.24
CA ILE A 71 1.64 12.53 2.20
C ILE A 71 2.88 13.16 2.85
N TYR A 72 3.34 12.65 3.99
CA TYR A 72 4.53 13.16 4.66
C TYR A 72 5.78 13.06 3.76
N ILE A 73 6.01 11.92 3.11
CA ILE A 73 7.14 11.72 2.18
C ILE A 73 7.02 12.68 1.00
N ALA A 74 5.81 12.85 0.44
CA ALA A 74 5.54 13.77 -0.66
C ALA A 74 5.83 15.23 -0.27
N VAL A 75 5.33 15.70 0.87
CA VAL A 75 5.56 17.06 1.37
C VAL A 75 7.04 17.30 1.65
N ARG A 76 7.74 16.32 2.24
CA ARG A 76 9.18 16.39 2.48
C ARG A 76 9.96 16.48 1.17
N PHE A 77 9.55 15.75 0.14
CA PHE A 77 10.18 15.85 -1.18
C PHE A 77 9.99 17.24 -1.80
N TYR A 78 8.75 17.76 -1.74
CA TYR A 78 8.44 19.10 -2.23
C TYR A 78 9.29 20.17 -1.54
N ARG A 79 9.32 20.18 -0.20
CA ARG A 79 10.11 21.16 0.56
C ARG A 79 11.61 21.08 0.23
N ASN A 80 12.18 19.89 0.26
CA ASN A 80 13.63 19.74 0.08
C ASN A 80 14.15 20.10 -1.33
N LEU A 81 13.29 20.06 -2.36
CA LEU A 81 13.73 20.21 -3.76
C LEU A 81 13.16 21.46 -4.45
N TYR A 82 11.98 21.92 -4.06
CA TYR A 82 11.25 22.99 -4.76
C TYR A 82 10.93 24.21 -3.89
N THR A 83 11.54 24.33 -2.71
CA THR A 83 11.50 25.56 -1.89
C THR A 83 12.91 26.15 -1.72
N ASP A 84 13.07 27.19 -0.90
CA ASP A 84 14.35 27.89 -0.70
C ASP A 84 15.51 26.95 -0.30
N GLU A 85 15.19 25.86 0.41
CA GLU A 85 16.14 24.78 0.75
C GLU A 85 16.67 24.04 -0.50
N GLY A 86 15.86 23.95 -1.55
CA GLY A 86 16.20 23.38 -2.85
C GLY A 86 17.24 24.19 -3.62
N TYR A 87 17.27 25.52 -3.46
CA TYR A 87 18.26 26.37 -4.13
C TYR A 87 19.68 26.04 -3.66
N LEU A 88 19.89 25.84 -2.35
CA LEU A 88 21.16 25.35 -1.82
C LEU A 88 21.48 23.92 -2.30
N MET A 89 20.49 23.06 -2.39
CA MET A 89 20.67 21.67 -2.82
C MET A 89 21.11 21.53 -4.28
N HIS A 90 20.69 22.45 -5.15
CA HIS A 90 21.12 22.52 -6.55
C HIS A 90 22.52 23.11 -6.75
N THR A 91 23.11 23.73 -5.73
CA THR A 91 24.50 24.25 -5.76
C THR A 91 25.54 23.26 -5.24
N LEU A 92 25.12 22.13 -4.65
CA LEU A 92 26.02 21.05 -4.25
C LEU A 92 26.61 20.36 -5.48
N PRO A 93 27.89 19.91 -5.46
CA PRO A 93 28.53 19.20 -6.57
C PRO A 93 28.04 17.74 -6.65
N VAL A 94 26.73 17.54 -6.60
CA VAL A 94 26.04 16.25 -6.60
C VAL A 94 24.99 16.28 -7.70
N THR A 95 24.93 15.24 -8.52
CA THR A 95 23.98 15.22 -9.62
C THR A 95 22.54 15.12 -9.08
N PRO A 96 21.57 15.82 -9.71
CA PRO A 96 20.17 15.79 -9.26
C PRO A 96 19.57 14.38 -9.23
N GLY A 97 20.08 13.46 -10.07
CA GLY A 97 19.71 12.04 -10.03
C GLY A 97 20.18 11.30 -8.77
N GLN A 98 21.37 11.60 -8.24
CA GLN A 98 21.86 10.99 -6.99
C GLN A 98 21.05 11.47 -5.77
N LEU A 99 20.60 12.73 -5.80
CA LEU A 99 19.75 13.31 -4.76
C LEU A 99 18.36 12.68 -4.78
N LEU A 100 17.73 12.60 -5.96
CA LEU A 100 16.45 11.90 -6.16
C LEU A 100 16.53 10.44 -5.69
N PHE A 101 17.57 9.71 -6.09
CA PHE A 101 17.75 8.30 -5.75
C PHE A 101 17.92 8.09 -4.23
N SER A 102 18.64 8.97 -3.54
CA SER A 102 18.81 8.87 -2.09
C SER A 102 17.49 9.05 -1.32
N LYS A 103 16.67 10.03 -1.72
CA LYS A 103 15.33 10.27 -1.12
C LYS A 103 14.35 9.17 -1.47
N LEU A 104 14.41 8.67 -2.70
CA LEU A 104 13.61 7.55 -3.17
C LEU A 104 13.90 6.28 -2.37
N LEU A 105 15.17 5.94 -2.13
CA LEU A 105 15.52 4.77 -1.34
C LEU A 105 15.01 4.87 0.10
N VAL A 106 15.26 5.99 0.78
CA VAL A 106 14.82 6.16 2.17
C VAL A 106 13.28 6.17 2.26
N GLY A 107 12.60 6.90 1.36
CA GLY A 107 11.14 6.91 1.30
C GLY A 107 10.54 5.53 1.03
N ALA A 108 11.08 4.81 0.03
CA ALA A 108 10.61 3.47 -0.32
C ALA A 108 10.82 2.47 0.81
N LEU A 109 11.92 2.56 1.57
CA LEU A 109 12.15 1.71 2.74
C LEU A 109 11.13 1.96 3.85
N TRP A 110 10.79 3.22 4.15
CA TRP A 110 9.76 3.52 5.15
C TRP A 110 8.38 3.01 4.71
N MET A 111 8.04 3.18 3.42
CA MET A 111 6.80 2.64 2.84
C MET A 111 6.77 1.11 2.86
N PHE A 112 7.92 0.47 2.61
CA PHE A 112 8.04 -0.97 2.64
C PHE A 112 7.80 -1.51 4.05
N VAL A 113 8.48 -0.96 5.06
CA VAL A 113 8.25 -1.34 6.46
C VAL A 113 6.80 -1.07 6.88
N MET A 114 6.19 0.04 6.43
CA MET A 114 4.77 0.32 6.65
C MET A 114 3.87 -0.77 6.09
N SER A 115 4.10 -1.19 4.85
CA SER A 115 3.26 -2.19 4.21
C SER A 115 3.36 -3.55 4.91
N LEU A 116 4.56 -3.96 5.34
CA LEU A 116 4.75 -5.18 6.12
C LEU A 116 4.06 -5.08 7.49
N LEU A 117 4.16 -3.94 8.15
CA LEU A 117 3.50 -3.71 9.44
C LEU A 117 1.98 -3.74 9.29
N ALA A 118 1.43 -3.10 8.26
CA ALA A 118 0.00 -3.10 7.95
C ALA A 118 -0.51 -4.51 7.64
N PHE A 119 0.25 -5.30 6.87
CA PHE A 119 -0.07 -6.71 6.61
C PHE A 119 -0.10 -7.53 7.91
N TRP A 120 0.95 -7.41 8.73
CA TRP A 120 1.01 -8.07 10.03
C TRP A 120 -0.17 -7.67 10.92
N ALA A 121 -0.50 -6.39 10.99
CA ALA A 121 -1.62 -5.84 11.73
C ALA A 121 -2.96 -6.47 11.31
N ILE A 122 -3.20 -6.55 10.00
CA ILE A 122 -4.40 -7.18 9.42
C ILE A 122 -4.44 -8.66 9.77
N CYS A 123 -3.31 -9.39 9.63
CA CYS A 123 -3.24 -10.80 10.01
C CYS A 123 -3.55 -11.03 11.50
N CYS A 124 -3.01 -10.18 12.39
CA CYS A 124 -3.31 -10.26 13.82
C CYS A 124 -4.80 -10.07 14.09
N ILE A 125 -5.42 -9.07 13.48
CA ILE A 125 -6.85 -8.82 13.71
C ILE A 125 -7.74 -9.87 13.06
N LEU A 126 -7.35 -10.45 11.92
CA LEU A 126 -8.06 -11.62 11.40
C LEU A 126 -8.00 -12.79 12.40
N LEU A 127 -6.85 -13.03 13.02
CA LEU A 127 -6.68 -14.15 13.96
C LEU A 127 -7.52 -13.99 15.23
N PHE A 128 -7.63 -12.78 15.78
CA PHE A 128 -8.36 -12.54 17.04
C PHE A 128 -9.79 -12.03 16.86
N GLY A 129 -10.07 -11.33 15.75
CA GLY A 129 -11.37 -10.72 15.47
C GLY A 129 -12.35 -11.67 14.81
N LEU A 130 -11.89 -12.62 13.97
CA LEU A 130 -12.77 -13.61 13.33
C LEU A 130 -13.55 -14.44 14.37
N PRO A 131 -12.92 -14.93 15.45
CA PRO A 131 -13.61 -15.74 16.46
C PRO A 131 -14.48 -14.92 17.43
N ALA A 132 -14.24 -13.61 17.52
CA ALA A 132 -15.15 -12.69 18.20
C ALA A 132 -16.37 -12.34 17.33
N MET A 133 -16.21 -12.38 16.00
CA MET A 133 -17.24 -12.07 15.01
C MET A 133 -18.19 -13.24 14.75
N VAL A 134 -17.63 -14.45 14.64
CA VAL A 134 -18.34 -15.71 14.38
C VAL A 134 -17.84 -16.74 15.38
N ASN A 135 -18.70 -17.62 15.87
CA ASN A 135 -18.36 -18.63 16.87
C ASN A 135 -17.50 -19.74 16.24
N VAL A 136 -16.22 -19.44 15.98
CA VAL A 136 -15.25 -20.33 15.33
C VAL A 136 -14.29 -20.88 16.37
N ASP A 137 -14.19 -22.21 16.42
CA ASP A 137 -13.20 -22.88 17.25
C ASP A 137 -11.77 -22.59 16.80
N MET A 138 -10.97 -22.01 17.70
CA MET A 138 -9.56 -21.66 17.46
C MET A 138 -8.69 -22.85 17.07
N THR A 139 -9.07 -24.06 17.49
CA THR A 139 -8.36 -25.31 17.16
C THR A 139 -8.52 -25.70 15.70
N LEU A 140 -9.62 -25.27 15.06
CA LEU A 140 -9.91 -25.55 13.65
C LEU A 140 -9.30 -24.51 12.71
N LEU A 141 -8.85 -23.36 13.21
CA LEU A 141 -8.24 -22.30 12.39
C LEU A 141 -6.99 -22.75 11.65
N GLY A 142 -6.11 -23.54 12.27
CA GLY A 142 -4.87 -24.00 11.63
C GLY A 142 -5.15 -24.85 10.36
N PRO A 143 -5.92 -25.94 10.48
CA PRO A 143 -6.37 -26.73 9.34
C PRO A 143 -7.18 -25.92 8.32
N ALA A 144 -8.12 -25.09 8.79
CA ALA A 144 -8.97 -24.26 7.93
C ALA A 144 -8.14 -23.26 7.12
N VAL A 145 -7.12 -22.63 7.71
CA VAL A 145 -6.20 -21.76 6.97
C VAL A 145 -5.46 -22.56 5.91
N ARG A 146 -4.99 -23.77 6.19
CA ARG A 146 -4.27 -24.56 5.18
C ARG A 146 -5.14 -24.94 3.98
N GLU A 147 -6.42 -25.19 4.20
CA GLU A 147 -7.38 -25.60 3.17
C GLU A 147 -7.99 -24.41 2.42
N LEU A 148 -8.39 -23.35 3.14
CA LEU A 148 -9.05 -22.17 2.56
C LEU A 148 -8.07 -21.18 1.95
N PHE A 149 -6.81 -21.16 2.37
CA PHE A 149 -5.87 -20.15 1.88
C PHE A 149 -5.57 -20.30 0.37
N PRO A 150 -5.31 -21.51 -0.17
CA PRO A 150 -5.16 -21.70 -1.61
C PRO A 150 -6.44 -21.38 -2.39
N THR A 151 -7.63 -21.64 -1.83
CA THR A 151 -8.90 -21.34 -2.50
C THR A 151 -9.19 -19.84 -2.51
N LEU A 152 -8.78 -19.10 -1.47
CA LEU A 152 -8.93 -17.66 -1.38
C LEU A 152 -7.88 -16.88 -2.18
N PHE A 153 -6.61 -17.28 -2.11
CA PHE A 153 -5.50 -16.51 -2.68
C PHE A 153 -4.85 -17.13 -3.93
N GLY A 154 -5.22 -18.37 -4.29
CA GLY A 154 -4.70 -19.09 -5.45
C GLY A 154 -3.28 -19.60 -5.32
N MET A 155 -2.71 -19.54 -4.12
CA MET A 155 -1.34 -19.90 -3.77
C MET A 155 -1.31 -20.46 -2.34
N GLU A 156 -0.35 -21.34 -2.06
CA GLU A 156 -0.10 -21.77 -0.68
C GLU A 156 0.39 -20.61 0.20
N PRO A 157 0.23 -20.68 1.54
CA PRO A 157 0.60 -19.60 2.45
C PRO A 157 2.05 -19.11 2.33
N ILE A 158 3.01 -20.02 2.17
CA ILE A 158 4.43 -19.67 2.10
C ILE A 158 4.78 -18.96 0.78
N PRO A 159 4.43 -19.50 -0.41
CA PRO A 159 4.59 -18.78 -1.68
C PRO A 159 3.89 -17.42 -1.70
N PHE A 160 2.68 -17.33 -1.12
CA PHE A 160 1.96 -16.08 -1.03
C PHE A 160 2.72 -15.04 -0.20
N LEU A 161 3.27 -15.43 0.96
CA LEU A 161 4.04 -14.53 1.80
C LEU A 161 5.28 -14.00 1.07
N LEU A 162 6.02 -14.87 0.38
CA LEU A 162 7.17 -14.46 -0.44
C LEU A 162 6.75 -13.52 -1.57
N PHE A 163 5.65 -13.82 -2.25
CA PHE A 163 5.10 -12.98 -3.29
C PHE A 163 4.66 -11.61 -2.73
N TYR A 164 4.00 -11.58 -1.58
CA TYR A 164 3.57 -10.36 -0.91
C TYR A 164 4.75 -9.47 -0.53
N VAL A 165 5.85 -10.05 -0.02
CA VAL A 165 7.08 -9.30 0.28
C VAL A 165 7.68 -8.67 -0.97
N LEU A 166 7.67 -9.38 -2.11
CA LEU A 166 8.12 -8.80 -3.38
C LEU A 166 7.17 -7.72 -3.90
N LEU A 167 5.86 -7.97 -3.88
CA LEU A 167 4.83 -7.03 -4.29
C LEU A 167 4.88 -5.74 -3.47
N SER A 168 5.01 -5.85 -2.16
CA SER A 168 5.12 -4.71 -1.24
C SER A 168 6.39 -3.91 -1.48
N LEU A 169 7.51 -4.57 -1.78
CA LEU A 169 8.76 -3.89 -2.15
C LEU A 169 8.56 -3.05 -3.42
N VAL A 170 8.07 -3.67 -4.51
CA VAL A 170 7.86 -2.97 -5.80
C VAL A 170 6.82 -1.85 -5.64
N SER A 171 5.71 -2.11 -4.96
CA SER A 171 4.65 -1.11 -4.70
C SER A 171 5.16 0.07 -3.89
N SER A 172 6.09 -0.15 -2.95
CA SER A 172 6.68 0.92 -2.15
C SER A 172 7.50 1.89 -3.00
N PHE A 173 8.32 1.37 -3.92
CA PHE A 173 9.02 2.21 -4.89
C PHE A 173 8.04 2.95 -5.81
N SER A 174 7.03 2.24 -6.32
CA SER A 174 6.03 2.79 -7.22
C SER A 174 5.27 3.96 -6.57
N SER A 175 4.79 3.79 -5.35
CA SER A 175 4.04 4.82 -4.61
C SER A 175 4.83 6.13 -4.41
N VAL A 176 6.10 6.02 -4.00
CA VAL A 176 6.99 7.17 -3.80
C VAL A 176 7.29 7.86 -5.13
N LEU A 177 7.55 7.08 -6.19
CA LEU A 177 7.79 7.62 -7.53
C LEU A 177 6.57 8.33 -8.11
N THR A 178 5.37 7.77 -7.91
CA THR A 178 4.13 8.42 -8.32
C THR A 178 3.93 9.76 -7.61
N ALA A 179 4.22 9.82 -6.30
CA ALA A 179 4.18 11.09 -5.56
C ALA A 179 5.18 12.10 -6.13
N TYR A 180 6.42 11.68 -6.41
CA TYR A 180 7.45 12.56 -6.96
C TYR A 180 7.11 13.04 -8.37
N ALA A 181 6.56 12.16 -9.21
CA ALA A 181 6.12 12.47 -10.55
C ALA A 181 4.97 13.49 -10.53
N ALA A 182 4.00 13.32 -9.63
CA ALA A 182 2.89 14.26 -9.46
C ALA A 182 3.38 15.63 -9.00
N ILE A 183 4.31 15.69 -8.04
CA ILE A 183 4.91 16.95 -7.59
C ILE A 183 5.67 17.64 -8.72
N SER A 184 6.47 16.88 -9.45
CA SER A 184 7.26 17.39 -10.59
C SER A 184 6.34 17.96 -11.67
N LEU A 185 5.27 17.24 -12.03
CA LEU A 185 4.25 17.71 -12.97
C LEU A 185 3.56 18.98 -12.50
N GLY A 186 3.22 19.06 -11.21
CA GLY A 186 2.57 20.25 -10.65
C GLY A 186 3.43 21.51 -10.73
N GLN A 187 4.76 21.39 -10.79
CA GLN A 187 5.66 22.54 -10.95
C GLN A 187 5.64 23.15 -12.36
N LEU A 188 5.11 22.46 -13.36
CA LEU A 188 4.96 22.99 -14.71
C LEU A 188 3.88 24.09 -14.79
N PHE A 189 3.00 24.17 -13.81
CA PHE A 189 1.94 25.18 -13.76
C PHE A 189 2.46 26.52 -13.24
N ALA A 190 2.05 27.61 -13.89
CA ALA A 190 2.49 28.96 -13.53
C ALA A 190 1.90 29.48 -12.20
N LYS A 191 0.72 28.99 -11.79
CA LYS A 191 0.04 29.39 -10.54
C LYS A 191 -0.47 28.14 -9.79
N HIS A 192 -0.56 28.24 -8.46
CA HIS A 192 -1.05 27.18 -7.56
C HIS A 192 -0.34 25.82 -7.73
N LYS A 193 1.00 25.83 -7.83
CA LYS A 193 1.85 24.63 -8.05
C LYS A 193 1.55 23.46 -7.10
N VAL A 194 1.23 23.75 -5.84
CA VAL A 194 0.84 22.73 -4.84
C VAL A 194 -0.50 22.09 -5.18
N MET A 195 -1.52 22.88 -5.50
CA MET A 195 -2.84 22.35 -5.88
C MET A 195 -2.77 21.56 -7.18
N ALA A 196 -1.99 22.04 -8.16
CA ALA A 196 -1.73 21.30 -9.39
C ALA A 196 -1.06 19.95 -9.11
N SER A 197 -0.09 19.90 -8.19
CA SER A 197 0.56 18.64 -7.78
C SER A 197 -0.43 17.63 -7.19
N ILE A 198 -1.36 18.10 -6.34
CA ILE A 198 -2.41 17.26 -5.74
C ILE A 198 -3.34 16.71 -6.84
N LEU A 199 -3.78 17.57 -7.77
CA LEU A 199 -4.63 17.16 -8.88
C LEU A 199 -3.92 16.17 -9.82
N CYS A 200 -2.63 16.38 -10.10
CA CYS A 200 -1.82 15.43 -10.86
C CYS A 200 -1.70 14.07 -10.16
N TYR A 201 -1.55 14.06 -8.82
CA TYR A 201 -1.50 12.81 -8.06
C TYR A 201 -2.83 12.05 -8.14
N ILE A 202 -3.96 12.75 -7.97
CA ILE A 202 -5.29 12.16 -8.10
C ILE A 202 -5.51 11.65 -9.54
N GLY A 203 -5.17 12.44 -10.55
CA GLY A 203 -5.29 12.03 -11.95
C GLY A 203 -4.45 10.81 -12.30
N PHE A 204 -3.20 10.75 -11.82
CA PHE A 204 -2.31 9.62 -12.05
C PHE A 204 -2.83 8.35 -11.37
N THR A 205 -3.21 8.44 -10.10
CA THR A 205 -3.74 7.30 -9.34
C THR A 205 -5.08 6.82 -9.92
N MET A 206 -5.97 7.73 -10.33
CA MET A 206 -7.21 7.37 -11.03
C MET A 206 -6.94 6.65 -12.36
N LEU A 207 -5.98 7.13 -13.16
CA LEU A 207 -5.61 6.48 -14.41
C LEU A 207 -5.11 5.07 -14.16
N VAL A 208 -4.19 4.89 -13.20
CA VAL A 208 -3.66 3.58 -12.81
C VAL A 208 -4.79 2.66 -12.34
N GLN A 209 -5.73 3.18 -11.54
CA GLN A 209 -6.89 2.42 -11.07
C GLN A 209 -7.78 1.97 -12.23
N ILE A 210 -8.11 2.87 -13.17
CA ILE A 210 -8.93 2.55 -14.35
C ILE A 210 -8.25 1.47 -15.21
N VAL A 211 -6.96 1.65 -15.52
CA VAL A 211 -6.20 0.69 -16.33
C VAL A 211 -6.15 -0.67 -15.64
N THR A 212 -5.83 -0.69 -14.34
CA THR A 212 -5.76 -1.94 -13.57
C THR A 212 -7.13 -2.63 -13.53
N SER A 213 -8.22 -1.89 -13.27
CA SER A 213 -9.58 -2.43 -13.28
C SER A 213 -9.97 -3.03 -14.64
N ILE A 214 -9.62 -2.37 -15.76
CA ILE A 214 -9.89 -2.90 -17.11
C ILE A 214 -9.12 -4.20 -17.34
N LEU A 215 -7.85 -4.27 -16.92
CA LEU A 215 -7.03 -5.47 -17.03
C LEU A 215 -7.56 -6.66 -16.21
N MET A 216 -8.35 -6.40 -15.15
CA MET A 216 -9.02 -7.45 -14.36
C MET A 216 -10.32 -7.96 -14.96
N ILE A 217 -10.90 -7.31 -15.98
CA ILE A 217 -12.18 -7.75 -16.55
C ILE A 217 -12.11 -9.19 -17.10
N PRO A 218 -11.09 -9.61 -17.88
CA PRO A 218 -11.03 -10.97 -18.40
C PRO A 218 -10.90 -12.05 -17.30
N SER A 219 -10.21 -11.74 -16.20
CA SER A 219 -10.07 -12.67 -15.06
C SER A 219 -11.39 -12.80 -14.30
N LEU A 220 -12.10 -11.68 -14.08
CA LEU A 220 -13.45 -11.67 -13.52
C LEU A 220 -14.45 -12.45 -14.39
N THR A 221 -14.45 -12.24 -15.70
CA THR A 221 -15.36 -12.95 -16.62
C THR A 221 -15.12 -14.46 -16.59
N ARG A 222 -13.85 -14.90 -16.54
CA ARG A 222 -13.53 -16.34 -16.43
C ARG A 222 -14.02 -16.95 -15.12
N MET A 223 -13.92 -16.22 -14.01
CA MET A 223 -14.45 -16.67 -12.72
C MET A 223 -15.97 -16.85 -12.80
N ILE A 224 -16.70 -15.82 -13.24
CA ILE A 224 -18.17 -15.85 -13.34
C ILE A 224 -18.65 -16.94 -14.31
N LEU A 225 -18.01 -17.08 -15.48
CA LEU A 225 -18.42 -18.06 -16.48
C LEU A 225 -18.14 -19.51 -16.02
N SER A 226 -17.10 -19.73 -15.23
CA SER A 226 -16.81 -21.06 -14.67
C SER A 226 -17.89 -21.52 -13.69
N GLU A 227 -18.49 -20.60 -12.94
CA GLU A 227 -19.58 -20.90 -11.99
C GLU A 227 -20.94 -20.96 -12.66
N ALA A 228 -21.21 -20.09 -13.64
CA ALA A 228 -22.46 -20.15 -14.41
C ALA A 228 -22.61 -21.50 -15.17
N MET A 229 -21.50 -22.21 -15.39
CA MET A 229 -21.44 -23.53 -16.02
C MET A 229 -21.46 -24.70 -15.01
N LEU A 230 -21.28 -24.44 -13.71
CA LEU A 230 -21.23 -25.43 -12.63
C LEU A 230 -22.16 -24.95 -11.52
N GLU A 231 -23.39 -25.48 -11.51
CA GLU A 231 -24.48 -25.21 -10.55
C GLU A 231 -24.04 -24.49 -9.25
N ALA A 232 -24.61 -23.30 -9.03
CA ALA A 232 -24.32 -22.42 -7.90
C ALA A 232 -24.43 -23.19 -6.57
N THR A 233 -23.28 -23.57 -6.02
CA THR A 233 -23.15 -24.15 -4.69
C THR A 233 -22.84 -22.99 -3.73
N ASP A 234 -23.35 -23.01 -2.50
CA ASP A 234 -23.15 -21.98 -1.44
C ASP A 234 -21.68 -21.88 -0.93
N THR A 235 -20.70 -22.23 -1.76
CA THR A 235 -19.28 -22.31 -1.43
C THR A 235 -18.46 -21.32 -2.25
N ILE A 236 -17.29 -20.94 -1.75
CA ILE A 236 -16.33 -20.06 -2.44
C ILE A 236 -16.11 -20.58 -3.89
N PRO A 237 -16.18 -19.71 -4.92
CA PRO A 237 -15.96 -20.09 -6.31
C PRO A 237 -14.66 -20.89 -6.46
N ALA A 238 -14.71 -22.05 -7.13
CA ALA A 238 -13.50 -22.85 -7.39
C ALA A 238 -12.44 -22.06 -8.20
N ALA A 239 -12.89 -21.09 -9.00
CA ALA A 239 -12.03 -20.19 -9.76
C ALA A 239 -11.58 -18.93 -9.00
N PHE A 240 -12.07 -18.69 -7.77
CA PHE A 240 -11.77 -17.49 -6.99
C PHE A 240 -10.28 -17.34 -6.71
N GLY A 241 -9.62 -18.41 -6.27
CA GLY A 241 -8.18 -18.40 -6.02
C GLY A 241 -7.38 -18.06 -7.27
N ALA A 242 -7.74 -18.64 -8.42
CA ALA A 242 -7.10 -18.32 -9.70
C ALA A 242 -7.27 -16.85 -10.08
N TYR A 243 -8.49 -16.31 -9.89
CA TYR A 243 -8.78 -14.88 -10.05
C TYR A 243 -7.89 -14.02 -9.15
N MET A 244 -7.84 -14.30 -7.85
CA MET A 244 -7.02 -13.53 -6.89
C MET A 244 -5.54 -13.56 -7.23
N ARG A 245 -5.01 -14.73 -7.62
CA ARG A 245 -3.62 -14.84 -8.08
C ARG A 245 -3.34 -13.96 -9.29
N GLU A 246 -4.24 -13.91 -10.27
CA GLU A 246 -4.10 -13.02 -11.43
C GLU A 246 -4.18 -11.54 -11.02
N VAL A 247 -5.04 -11.19 -10.07
CA VAL A 247 -5.13 -9.83 -9.51
C VAL A 247 -3.79 -9.40 -8.90
N PHE A 248 -3.17 -10.28 -8.12
CA PHE A 248 -1.86 -10.02 -7.53
C PHE A 248 -0.76 -9.85 -8.58
N LEU A 249 -0.75 -10.68 -9.61
CA LEU A 249 0.24 -10.60 -10.70
C LEU A 249 0.07 -9.32 -11.53
N ILE A 250 -1.15 -8.98 -11.93
CA ILE A 250 -1.42 -7.76 -12.70
C ILE A 250 -1.09 -6.53 -11.85
N SER A 251 -1.39 -6.54 -10.55
CA SER A 251 -1.02 -5.45 -9.63
C SER A 251 0.50 -5.30 -9.51
N MET A 252 1.25 -6.41 -9.44
CA MET A 252 2.72 -6.38 -9.43
C MET A 252 3.27 -5.77 -10.71
N VAL A 253 2.84 -6.26 -11.88
CA VAL A 253 3.29 -5.75 -13.18
C VAL A 253 2.90 -4.28 -13.35
N GLY A 254 1.66 -3.92 -13.01
CA GLY A 254 1.16 -2.55 -13.05
C GLY A 254 1.98 -1.60 -12.18
N SER A 255 2.31 -2.01 -10.95
CA SER A 255 3.14 -1.22 -10.05
C SER A 255 4.56 -1.00 -10.60
N LEU A 256 5.13 -2.00 -11.28
CA LEU A 256 6.45 -1.93 -11.90
C LEU A 256 6.44 -0.98 -13.11
N ILE A 257 5.43 -1.08 -13.98
CA ILE A 257 5.24 -0.16 -15.11
C ILE A 257 5.07 1.27 -14.59
N CYS A 258 4.23 1.48 -13.57
CA CYS A 258 4.04 2.79 -12.97
C CYS A 258 5.34 3.36 -12.40
N ALA A 259 6.14 2.54 -11.71
CA ALA A 259 7.44 2.96 -11.19
C ALA A 259 8.36 3.44 -12.33
N VAL A 260 8.48 2.66 -13.41
CA VAL A 260 9.31 3.01 -14.56
C VAL A 260 8.83 4.31 -15.21
N VAL A 261 7.54 4.43 -15.50
CA VAL A 261 6.94 5.62 -16.13
C VAL A 261 7.14 6.85 -15.25
N SER A 262 6.82 6.76 -13.95
CA SER A 262 6.97 7.87 -13.01
C SER A 262 8.44 8.30 -12.83
N TYR A 263 9.39 7.35 -12.85
CA TYR A 263 10.82 7.67 -12.78
C TYR A 263 11.30 8.42 -14.02
N LEU A 264 10.95 7.94 -15.22
CA LEU A 264 11.29 8.60 -16.47
C LEU A 264 10.68 10.00 -16.56
N LEU A 265 9.42 10.14 -16.16
CA LEU A 265 8.71 11.42 -16.15
C LEU A 265 9.36 12.43 -15.19
N SER A 266 9.62 12.02 -13.94
CA SER A 266 10.28 12.88 -12.94
C SER A 266 11.67 13.30 -13.40
N GLY A 267 12.46 12.35 -13.94
CA GLY A 267 13.81 12.61 -14.44
C GLY A 267 13.83 13.54 -15.67
N TYR A 268 12.82 13.47 -16.53
CA TYR A 268 12.68 14.36 -17.67
C TYR A 268 12.36 15.79 -17.23
N ILE A 269 11.39 15.96 -16.33
CA ILE A 269 10.95 17.28 -15.86
C ILE A 269 12.08 17.99 -15.10
N MET A 270 12.77 17.29 -14.20
CA MET A 270 13.91 17.85 -13.45
C MET A 270 15.07 18.30 -14.37
N LYS A 271 15.24 17.70 -15.55
CA LYS A 271 16.34 18.05 -16.48
C LYS A 271 15.99 19.20 -17.44
N LYS A 272 14.73 19.38 -17.82
CA LYS A 272 14.34 20.27 -18.92
C LYS A 272 13.43 21.44 -18.55
N GLN A 273 12.76 21.43 -17.39
CA GLN A 273 11.66 22.37 -17.09
C GLN A 273 11.68 22.83 -15.62
N LEU A 274 12.85 23.04 -15.02
CA LEU A 274 12.94 23.47 -13.62
C LEU A 274 12.59 24.97 -13.48
N ASN A 275 11.30 25.29 -13.42
CA ASN A 275 10.82 26.64 -13.07
C ASN A 275 10.84 26.81 -11.55
N LEU A 276 11.96 27.31 -11.01
CA LEU A 276 12.14 27.63 -9.59
C LEU A 276 11.55 29.00 -9.18
N ASP A 277 10.82 29.69 -10.05
CA ASP A 277 10.16 30.99 -9.74
C ASP A 277 9.02 30.88 -8.72
#